data_AF-A0A537MP09-F1
#
_entry.id   AF-A0A537MP09-F1
#
_cell.length_a   1.000
_cell.length_b   1.000
_cell.length_c   1.000
_cell.angle_alpha   90.00
_cell.angle_beta   90.00
_cell.angle_gamma   90.00
#
_symmetry.space_group_name_H-M   'P 1'
#
loop_
_entity.id
_entity.type
_entity.pdbx_description
1 polymer ?
#
loop_
_entity_poly.entity_id
_entity_poly.type
_entity_poly.pdbx_seq_one_letter_code
_entity_poly.pdbx_strand_id
1 'polypeptide(L)'
;MGPCEESLLNALLNEMDGLKQDADILFILTTNRPEELESALASRPGRIDQAIEVPVPDEIGREKLVQLYGRGLPLGETIVVEAAQRTKGVSAAFIKELMRRVAQASIARDGGATVESGDVSEALDDMLFTGGKLNIKLLGGAVETVDG
;
A
#
# COMPACT_ATOMS: atom_id res chain seq x y z
N MET A 1 30.14 -21.89 -2.69
CA MET A 1 28.88 -21.79 -3.47
C MET A 1 29.27 -21.77 -4.94
N GLY A 2 28.75 -22.71 -5.72
CA GLY A 2 29.27 -23.04 -7.06
C GLY A 2 28.92 -22.01 -8.15
N PRO A 3 29.61 -22.02 -9.29
CA PRO A 3 29.52 -21.02 -10.35
C PRO A 3 28.31 -21.23 -11.29
N CYS A 4 27.20 -21.79 -10.79
CA CYS A 4 26.08 -22.28 -11.61
C CYS A 4 24.76 -21.52 -11.41
N GLU A 5 24.80 -20.37 -10.75
CA GLU A 5 23.73 -19.37 -10.80
C GLU A 5 24.34 -18.10 -11.39
N GLU A 6 24.36 -17.99 -12.72
CA GLU A 6 23.79 -16.74 -13.22
C GLU A 6 22.40 -16.69 -12.58
N SER A 7 22.22 -15.81 -11.58
CA SER A 7 20.94 -15.62 -10.89
C SER A 7 19.84 -15.67 -11.95
N LEU A 8 18.78 -16.46 -11.76
CA LEU A 8 17.66 -16.56 -12.72
C LEU A 8 17.17 -15.16 -13.16
N LEU A 9 17.31 -14.19 -12.26
CA LEU A 9 17.14 -12.77 -12.51
C LEU A 9 18.04 -12.24 -13.63
N ASN A 10 19.35 -12.47 -13.59
CA ASN A 10 20.29 -12.08 -14.64
C ASN A 10 19.98 -12.75 -15.99
N ALA A 11 19.56 -14.02 -15.99
CA ALA A 11 19.12 -14.69 -17.21
C ALA A 11 17.86 -14.01 -17.79
N LEU A 12 16.86 -13.72 -16.96
CA LEU A 12 15.65 -12.99 -17.36
C LEU A 12 16.00 -11.60 -17.93
N LEU A 13 16.90 -10.87 -17.28
CA LEU A 13 17.30 -9.53 -17.73
C LEU A 13 18.10 -9.54 -19.02
N ASN A 14 18.94 -10.56 -19.23
CA ASN A 14 19.66 -10.74 -20.49
C ASN A 14 18.67 -11.02 -21.64
N GLU A 15 17.62 -11.80 -21.40
CA GLU A 15 16.55 -12.00 -22.39
C GLU A 15 15.77 -10.71 -22.65
N MET A 16 15.51 -9.89 -21.61
CA MET A 16 14.88 -8.57 -21.76
C MET A 16 15.73 -7.61 -22.61
N ASP A 17 17.05 -7.55 -22.36
CA ASP A 17 18.02 -6.76 -23.15
C ASP A 17 18.13 -7.27 -24.60
N GLY A 18 17.95 -8.57 -24.81
CA GLY A 18 18.12 -9.26 -26.09
C GLY A 18 16.93 -9.18 -27.04
N LEU A 19 15.82 -8.57 -26.62
CA LEU A 19 14.66 -8.36 -27.48
C LEU A 19 15.01 -7.46 -28.66
N LYS A 20 14.56 -7.84 -29.85
CA LYS A 20 14.77 -7.06 -31.08
C LYS A 20 14.14 -5.68 -30.92
N GLN A 21 14.79 -4.65 -31.47
CA GLN A 21 14.29 -3.25 -31.44
C GLN A 21 12.89 -3.08 -32.04
N ASP A 22 12.42 -4.05 -32.84
CA ASP A 22 11.09 -4.05 -33.48
C ASP A 22 9.99 -4.64 -32.57
N ALA A 23 10.30 -5.00 -31.32
CA ALA A 23 9.33 -5.53 -30.37
C ALA A 23 8.71 -4.39 -29.54
N ASP A 24 7.40 -4.15 -29.72
CA ASP A 24 6.62 -3.20 -28.91
C ASP A 24 6.28 -3.80 -27.53
N ILE A 25 7.29 -3.94 -26.66
CA ILE A 25 7.15 -4.54 -25.32
C ILE A 25 7.52 -3.53 -24.23
N LEU A 26 6.63 -3.38 -23.25
CA LEU A 26 6.87 -2.61 -22.02
C LEU A 26 6.95 -3.56 -20.82
N PHE A 27 8.03 -3.47 -20.05
CA PHE A 27 8.18 -4.19 -18.79
C PHE A 27 7.77 -3.32 -17.61
N ILE A 28 6.90 -3.84 -16.74
CA ILE A 28 6.53 -3.22 -15.47
C ILE A 28 6.96 -4.16 -14.35
N LEU A 29 7.86 -3.68 -13.50
CA LEU A 29 8.42 -4.40 -12.37
C LEU A 29 7.99 -3.71 -11.07
N THR A 30 7.64 -4.49 -10.05
CA THR A 30 7.26 -3.97 -8.73
C THR A 30 8.11 -4.64 -7.66
N THR A 31 8.71 -3.86 -6.75
CA THR A 31 9.45 -4.36 -5.59
C THR A 31 9.08 -3.57 -4.34
N ASN A 32 9.02 -4.25 -3.20
CA ASN A 32 8.93 -3.60 -1.89
C ASN A 32 10.30 -3.51 -1.20
N ARG A 33 11.36 -3.97 -1.87
CA ARG A 33 12.75 -4.04 -1.38
C ARG A 33 13.72 -3.63 -2.49
N PRO A 34 13.68 -2.37 -2.95
CA PRO A 34 14.58 -1.90 -4.00
C PRO A 34 16.06 -2.05 -3.64
N GLU A 35 16.40 -2.01 -2.35
CA GLU A 35 17.76 -2.20 -1.81
C GLU A 35 18.31 -3.62 -1.95
N GLU A 36 17.44 -4.63 -2.07
CA GLU A 36 17.82 -6.03 -2.28
C GLU A 36 18.02 -6.36 -3.76
N LEU A 37 17.59 -5.48 -4.68
CA LEU A 37 17.83 -5.67 -6.11
C LEU A 37 19.34 -5.58 -6.36
N GLU A 38 19.91 -6.61 -7.00
CA GLU A 38 21.34 -6.66 -7.33
C GLU A 38 21.80 -5.36 -7.99
N SER A 39 22.99 -4.89 -7.60
CA SER A 39 23.59 -3.67 -8.18
C SER A 39 23.68 -3.71 -9.71
N ALA A 40 23.71 -4.90 -10.32
CA ALA A 40 23.72 -5.11 -11.77
C ALA A 40 22.44 -4.68 -12.49
N LEU A 41 21.29 -4.64 -11.80
CA LEU A 41 20.00 -4.15 -12.31
C LEU A 41 19.96 -2.62 -12.40
N ALA A 42 20.40 -1.95 -11.33
CA ALA A 42 20.30 -0.49 -11.21
C ALA A 42 21.41 0.25 -11.98
N SER A 43 22.56 -0.39 -12.24
CA SER A 43 23.74 0.26 -12.79
C SER A 43 23.95 0.08 -14.30
N ARG A 44 23.16 -0.76 -14.98
CA ARG A 44 23.28 -0.99 -16.43
C ARG A 44 22.18 -0.25 -17.21
N PRO A 45 22.55 0.76 -18.01
CA PRO A 45 21.62 1.41 -18.92
C PRO A 45 20.97 0.40 -19.87
N GLY A 46 19.64 0.45 -20.03
CA GLY A 46 18.87 -0.40 -20.96
C GLY A 46 18.00 -1.48 -20.31
N ARG A 47 18.21 -1.82 -19.03
CA ARG A 47 17.38 -2.80 -18.28
C ARG A 47 16.18 -2.17 -17.58
N ILE A 48 16.46 -1.07 -16.89
CA ILE A 48 15.47 -0.26 -16.18
C ILE A 48 15.70 1.18 -16.61
N ASP A 49 14.79 1.74 -17.39
CA ASP A 49 14.86 3.13 -17.84
C ASP A 49 14.30 4.09 -16.80
N GLN A 50 13.27 3.66 -16.06
CA GLN A 50 12.55 4.46 -15.08
C GLN A 50 12.31 3.66 -13.80
N ALA A 51 12.65 4.26 -12.66
CA ALA A 51 12.25 3.81 -11.34
C ALA A 51 11.33 4.87 -10.73
N ILE A 52 10.12 4.47 -10.32
CA ILE A 52 9.13 5.35 -9.70
C ILE A 52 8.88 4.84 -8.28
N GLU A 53 9.21 5.66 -7.30
CA GLU A 53 8.86 5.41 -5.91
C GLU A 53 7.38 5.74 -5.67
N VAL A 54 6.67 4.86 -4.97
CA VAL A 54 5.29 5.08 -4.54
C VAL A 54 5.28 5.31 -3.03
N PRO A 55 5.24 6.57 -2.55
CA PRO A 55 5.27 6.87 -1.13
C PRO A 55 3.91 6.57 -0.46
N VAL A 56 3.89 6.62 0.87
CA VAL A 56 2.63 6.67 1.62
C VAL A 56 1.81 7.90 1.20
N PRO A 57 0.46 7.80 1.15
CA PRO A 57 -0.38 8.88 0.67
C PRO A 57 -0.32 10.12 1.57
N ASP A 58 -0.25 11.28 0.94
CA ASP A 58 -0.46 12.58 1.57
C ASP A 58 -1.92 12.76 2.00
N GLU A 59 -2.26 13.89 2.64
CA GLU A 59 -3.60 14.12 3.17
C GLU A 59 -4.69 14.03 2.09
N ILE A 60 -4.48 14.70 0.96
CA ILE A 60 -5.40 14.68 -0.18
C ILE A 60 -5.54 13.25 -0.73
N GLY A 61 -4.43 12.52 -0.82
CA GLY A 61 -4.39 11.12 -1.22
C GLY A 61 -5.18 10.23 -0.27
N ARG A 62 -5.07 10.44 1.05
CA ARG A 62 -5.82 9.69 2.06
C ARG A 62 -7.32 9.94 1.95
N GLU A 63 -7.76 11.18 1.78
CA GLU A 63 -9.19 11.49 1.56
C GLU A 63 -9.73 10.79 0.30
N LYS A 64 -8.98 10.86 -0.80
CA LYS A 64 -9.34 10.15 -2.04
C LYS A 64 -9.40 8.64 -1.86
N LEU A 65 -8.47 8.06 -1.10
CA LEU A 65 -8.46 6.63 -0.80
C LEU A 65 -9.62 6.22 0.11
N VAL A 66 -9.96 7.04 1.11
CA VAL A 66 -11.14 6.83 1.96
C VAL A 66 -12.42 6.85 1.12
N GLN A 67 -12.57 7.83 0.23
CA GLN A 67 -13.72 7.89 -0.69
C GLN A 67 -13.75 6.71 -1.67
N LEU A 68 -12.58 6.30 -2.19
CA LEU A 68 -12.45 5.19 -3.13
C LEU A 68 -12.85 3.86 -2.47
N TYR A 69 -12.27 3.55 -1.31
CA TYR A 69 -12.51 2.29 -0.61
C TYR A 69 -13.82 2.28 0.18
N GLY A 70 -14.34 3.46 0.50
CA GLY A 70 -15.66 3.67 1.09
C GLY A 70 -16.80 3.75 0.08
N ARG A 71 -16.53 3.55 -1.22
CA ARG A 71 -17.55 3.62 -2.27
C ARG A 71 -18.70 2.64 -1.96
N GLY A 72 -19.91 3.18 -1.88
CA GLY A 72 -21.13 2.43 -1.54
C GLY A 72 -21.54 2.54 -0.08
N LEU A 73 -20.72 3.15 0.78
CA LEU A 73 -21.10 3.52 2.14
C LEU A 73 -21.69 4.94 2.16
N PRO A 74 -22.66 5.22 3.04
CA PRO A 74 -23.21 6.56 3.26
C PRO A 74 -22.21 7.44 4.05
N LEU A 75 -21.11 7.83 3.41
CA LEU A 75 -20.05 8.63 4.01
C LEU A 75 -20.33 10.13 3.87
N GLY A 76 -20.44 10.80 5.02
CA GLY A 76 -20.42 12.26 5.08
C GLY A 76 -19.00 12.82 4.93
N GLU A 77 -18.89 14.07 4.46
CA GLU A 77 -17.60 14.76 4.28
C GLU A 77 -16.78 14.80 5.58
N THR A 78 -17.43 15.05 6.72
CA THR A 78 -16.79 15.03 8.05
C THR A 78 -16.12 13.68 8.37
N ILE A 79 -16.77 12.57 8.00
CA ILE A 79 -16.24 11.22 8.23
C ILE A 79 -15.04 10.95 7.32
N VAL A 80 -15.08 11.43 6.08
CA VAL A 80 -13.96 11.30 5.15
C VAL A 80 -12.73 12.02 5.70
N VAL A 81 -12.89 13.27 6.13
CA VAL A 81 -11.82 14.08 6.74
C VAL A 81 -11.29 13.41 8.01
N GLU A 82 -12.17 12.94 8.89
CA GLU A 82 -11.78 12.25 10.12
C GLU A 82 -10.94 11.00 9.83
N ALA A 83 -11.43 10.12 8.95
CA ALA A 83 -10.73 8.89 8.60
C ALA A 83 -9.37 9.19 7.94
N ALA A 84 -9.28 10.23 7.09
CA ALA A 84 -8.03 10.67 6.48
C ALA A 84 -7.03 11.23 7.51
N GLN A 85 -7.50 11.99 8.50
CA GLN A 85 -6.65 12.50 9.58
C GLN A 85 -6.12 11.38 10.48
N ARG A 86 -6.96 10.37 10.77
CA ARG A 86 -6.60 9.23 11.62
C ARG A 86 -5.73 8.17 10.92
N THR A 87 -5.46 8.33 9.63
CA THR A 87 -4.65 7.41 8.82
C THR A 87 -3.31 8.01 8.36
N LYS A 88 -2.80 9.03 9.07
CA LYS A 88 -1.48 9.61 8.76
C LYS A 88 -0.37 8.54 8.83
N GLY A 89 0.48 8.51 7.80
CA GLY A 89 1.68 7.66 7.76
C GLY A 89 1.41 6.17 7.50
N VAL A 90 0.18 5.80 7.12
CA VAL A 90 -0.15 4.41 6.77
C VAL A 90 -0.29 4.23 5.27
N SER A 91 -0.12 2.98 4.81
CA SER A 91 -0.29 2.60 3.42
C SER A 91 -1.76 2.69 2.94
N ALA A 92 -1.95 2.70 1.62
CA ALA A 92 -3.28 2.57 1.03
C ALA A 92 -3.98 1.25 1.43
N ALA A 93 -3.22 0.18 1.66
CA ALA A 93 -3.77 -1.11 2.08
C ALA A 93 -4.38 -1.03 3.49
N PHE A 94 -3.75 -0.28 4.41
CA PHE A 94 -4.31 -0.01 5.73
C PHE A 94 -5.64 0.75 5.62
N ILE A 95 -5.69 1.80 4.80
CA ILE A 95 -6.92 2.60 4.61
C ILE A 95 -8.04 1.72 4.02
N LYS A 96 -7.72 0.85 3.07
CA LYS A 96 -8.68 -0.11 2.50
C LYS A 96 -9.26 -1.02 3.59
N GLU A 97 -8.40 -1.57 4.46
CA GLU A 97 -8.83 -2.44 5.54
C GLU A 97 -9.65 -1.68 6.60
N LEU A 98 -9.27 -0.43 6.91
CA LEU A 98 -10.06 0.44 7.77
C LEU A 98 -11.48 0.61 7.22
N MET A 99 -11.62 0.97 5.94
CA MET A 99 -12.95 1.16 5.33
C MET A 99 -13.78 -0.12 5.31
N ARG A 100 -13.13 -1.28 5.13
CA ARG A 100 -13.79 -2.59 5.24
C ARG A 100 -14.38 -2.81 6.64
N ARG A 101 -13.65 -2.44 7.69
CA ARG A 101 -14.10 -2.57 9.09
C ARG A 101 -15.14 -1.54 9.48
N VAL A 102 -15.00 -0.30 9.00
CA VAL A 102 -16.03 0.74 9.15
C VAL A 102 -17.37 0.28 8.57
N ALA A 103 -17.35 -0.37 7.41
CA ALA A 103 -18.56 -0.97 6.84
C ALA A 103 -19.16 -2.07 7.75
N GLN A 104 -18.31 -2.90 8.36
CA GLN A 104 -18.77 -3.96 9.27
C GLN A 104 -19.38 -3.39 10.55
N ALA A 105 -18.73 -2.38 11.14
CA ALA A 105 -19.21 -1.69 12.32
C ALA A 105 -20.57 -1.01 12.04
N SER A 106 -20.71 -0.30 10.92
CA SER A 106 -22.00 0.34 10.60
C SER A 106 -23.11 -0.68 10.32
N ILE A 107 -22.80 -1.80 9.64
CA ILE A 107 -23.76 -2.89 9.46
C ILE A 107 -24.19 -3.50 10.79
N ALA A 108 -23.25 -3.72 11.71
CA ALA A 108 -23.56 -4.26 13.03
C ALA A 108 -24.39 -3.29 13.88
N ARG A 109 -24.17 -1.97 13.73
CA ARG A 109 -24.85 -0.91 14.47
C ARG A 109 -26.28 -0.66 13.98
N ASP A 110 -26.49 -0.48 12.68
CA ASP A 110 -27.78 -0.05 12.13
C ASP A 110 -28.16 -0.67 10.76
N GLY A 111 -27.43 -1.70 10.32
CA GLY A 111 -27.63 -2.32 9.01
C GLY A 111 -26.96 -1.56 7.86
N GLY A 112 -26.09 -0.59 8.15
CA GLY A 112 -25.32 0.16 7.16
C GLY A 112 -26.05 1.38 6.62
N ALA A 113 -27.00 1.91 7.38
CA ALA A 113 -27.82 3.05 6.99
C ALA A 113 -27.05 4.38 7.09
N THR A 114 -26.18 4.52 8.09
CA THR A 114 -25.28 5.66 8.26
C THR A 114 -23.86 5.19 8.54
N VAL A 115 -22.87 6.05 8.29
CA VAL A 115 -21.53 5.88 8.87
C VAL A 115 -21.26 7.05 9.80
N GLU A 116 -20.81 6.73 11.01
CA GLU A 116 -20.57 7.68 12.08
C GLU A 116 -19.13 7.58 12.60
N SER A 117 -18.66 8.60 13.33
CA SER A 117 -17.32 8.63 13.94
C SER A 117 -17.08 7.44 14.89
N GLY A 118 -18.15 6.92 15.49
CA GLY A 118 -18.11 5.69 16.29
C GLY A 118 -17.62 4.48 15.50
N ASP A 119 -18.09 4.30 14.26
CA ASP A 119 -17.71 3.16 13.41
C ASP A 119 -16.23 3.24 13.02
N VAL A 120 -15.72 4.45 12.77
CA VAL A 120 -14.29 4.71 12.50
C VAL A 120 -13.43 4.40 13.71
N SER A 121 -13.90 4.78 14.91
CA SER A 121 -13.21 4.54 16.16
C SER A 121 -13.15 3.06 16.51
N GLU A 122 -14.28 2.36 16.44
CA GLU A 122 -14.37 0.92 16.65
C GLU A 122 -13.46 0.16 15.69
N ALA A 123 -13.52 0.50 14.40
CA ALA A 123 -12.68 -0.13 13.38
C ALA A 123 -11.17 0.05 13.66
N LEU A 124 -10.76 1.25 14.08
CA LEU A 124 -9.36 1.52 14.42
C LEU A 124 -8.94 0.82 15.70
N ASP A 125 -9.79 0.80 16.73
CA ASP A 125 -9.48 0.12 17.98
C ASP A 125 -9.28 -1.38 17.75
N ASP A 126 -10.12 -1.98 16.91
CA ASP A 126 -10.00 -3.38 16.50
C ASP A 126 -8.72 -3.66 15.70
N MET A 127 -8.29 -2.72 14.85
CA MET A 127 -7.06 -2.86 14.07
C MET A 127 -5.80 -2.72 14.95
N LEU A 128 -5.81 -1.79 15.90
CA LEU A 128 -4.64 -1.37 16.67
C LEU A 128 -4.47 -2.14 17.98
N PHE A 129 -5.55 -2.34 18.74
CA PHE A 129 -5.51 -2.99 20.04
C PHE A 129 -5.77 -4.49 19.94
N THR A 130 -6.85 -4.88 19.26
CA THR A 130 -7.21 -6.31 19.12
C THR A 130 -6.23 -7.05 18.20
N GLY A 131 -5.74 -6.40 17.14
CA GLY A 131 -4.73 -6.96 16.22
C GLY A 131 -3.27 -6.86 16.69
N GLY A 132 -2.96 -5.95 17.62
CA GLY A 132 -1.61 -5.70 18.14
C GLY A 132 -0.62 -5.09 17.13
N LYS A 133 0.62 -4.81 17.60
CA LYS A 133 1.68 -4.14 16.83
C LYS A 133 2.06 -4.86 15.51
N LEU A 134 1.86 -6.19 15.45
CA LEU A 134 2.15 -6.98 14.26
C LEU A 134 1.20 -6.64 13.11
N ASN A 135 -0.08 -6.39 13.42
CA ASN A 135 -1.11 -6.09 12.42
C ASN A 135 -0.79 -4.77 11.68
N ILE A 136 -0.32 -3.76 12.41
CA ILE A 136 0.09 -2.47 11.83
C ILE A 136 1.23 -2.65 10.83
N LYS A 137 2.26 -3.43 11.19
CA LYS A 137 3.40 -3.71 10.30
C LYS A 137 2.98 -4.48 9.04
N LEU A 138 2.12 -5.48 9.19
CA LEU A 138 1.63 -6.29 8.06
C LEU A 138 0.79 -5.47 7.08
N LEU A 139 0.10 -4.43 7.57
CA LEU A 139 -0.69 -3.52 6.77
C LEU A 139 0.11 -2.30 6.27
N GLY A 140 1.43 -2.29 6.45
CA GLY A 140 2.31 -1.22 5.96
C GLY A 140 2.16 0.11 6.70
N GLY A 141 1.82 0.07 7.99
CA GLY A 141 1.88 1.24 8.88
C GLY A 141 3.30 1.45 9.42
N ALA A 142 3.80 2.69 9.34
CA ALA A 142 4.99 3.10 10.09
C ALA A 142 4.57 3.43 11.53
N VAL A 143 5.05 2.64 12.51
CA VAL A 143 5.04 3.08 13.90
C VAL A 143 6.22 4.03 14.05
N GLU A 144 5.98 5.34 14.02
CA GLU A 144 6.96 6.26 14.59
C GLU A 144 7.05 5.92 16.08
N THR A 145 8.17 5.36 16.49
CA THR A 145 8.55 5.35 17.90
C THR A 145 8.66 6.81 18.29
N VAL A 146 7.69 7.29 19.07
CA VAL A 146 7.83 8.51 19.83
C VAL A 146 8.96 8.24 20.83
N ASP A 147 10.18 8.58 20.45
CA ASP A 147 11.29 8.71 21.39
C ASP A 147 10.93 9.85 22.34
N GLY A 148 10.86 9.51 23.63
CA GLY A 148 10.65 10.45 24.73
C GLY A 148 11.93 11.17 25.15
#